data_AF-A0A2V8AUN6-F1
#
_entry.id   AF-A0A2V8AUN6-F1
#
_cell.length_a   1.000
_cell.length_b   1.000
_cell.length_c   1.000
_cell.angle_alpha   90.00
_cell.angle_beta   90.00
_cell.angle_gamma   90.00
#
_symmetry.space_group_name_H-M   'P 1'
#
loop_
_entity.id
_entity.type
_entity.pdbx_description
1 polymer ?
#
loop_
_entity_poly.entity_id
_entity_poly.type
_entity_poly.pdbx_seq_one_letter_code
_entity_poly.pdbx_strand_id
1 'polypeptide(L)'
;MFAVLLSTLMDFDRTRAVTRLISIPLLMFLWANLHGGFILGFVPVGIWAVLYALDQDAPVEVRLAPAIALVAAVVATLINPYGVGLWKFLWRTVSMNRRDIDEWWSILSAERALLVLWSTTALIAIAGVRWHGRPLRWPRTGLVAVLALASFRVNRLDAFFAIATIMLFGQPLSRFLTRRERTSPPKELSRAFVTATVAAAMCTAAAVLLRAQPESNGCVDRASWLPEQDATDFVARNHLHGRMVVFFNWGEYVLWQFRHDLTVSTDGRRETVYSDRQINGHLELYRGTDSGLTYFHQLNADYAWLPTESPAVDKLRAEGWVEIYARDRSAILARPSLVPAGGYIVPAARCYPGPGARTSPLSAGFWRVTY
;
A
#
# COMPACT_ATOMS: atom_id res chain seq x y z
N MET A 1 -13.07 -7.81 2.93
CA MET A 1 -13.35 -8.00 4.39
C MET A 1 -13.98 -6.77 5.02
N PHE A 2 -13.35 -5.59 4.95
CA PHE A 2 -13.94 -4.35 5.49
C PHE A 2 -15.39 -4.08 5.04
N ALA A 3 -15.70 -4.24 3.74
CA ALA A 3 -17.07 -4.10 3.25
C ALA A 3 -18.06 -5.10 3.88
N VAL A 4 -17.65 -6.35 4.09
CA VAL A 4 -18.47 -7.39 4.74
C VAL A 4 -18.74 -7.01 6.20
N LEU A 5 -17.74 -6.49 6.89
CA LEU A 5 -17.88 -5.98 8.25
C LEU A 5 -18.91 -4.84 8.33
N LEU A 6 -18.81 -3.86 7.43
CA LEU A 6 -19.78 -2.75 7.36
C LEU A 6 -21.19 -3.27 7.04
N SER A 7 -21.33 -4.20 6.11
CA SER A 7 -22.61 -4.82 5.78
C SER A 7 -23.25 -5.49 7.01
N THR A 8 -22.44 -6.21 7.78
CA THR A 8 -22.90 -6.88 9.02
C THR A 8 -23.39 -5.87 10.06
N LEU A 9 -22.64 -4.80 10.28
CA LEU A 9 -23.03 -3.73 11.21
C LEU A 9 -24.29 -3.00 10.73
N MET A 10 -24.43 -2.77 9.42
CA MET A 10 -25.64 -2.18 8.83
C MET A 10 -26.86 -3.09 8.95
N ASP A 11 -26.70 -4.41 8.80
CA ASP A 11 -27.80 -5.37 8.96
C ASP A 11 -28.26 -5.42 10.42
N PHE A 12 -27.32 -5.43 11.36
CA PHE A 12 -27.62 -5.30 12.80
C PHE A 12 -28.36 -4.00 13.10
N ASP A 13 -27.95 -2.90 12.50
CA ASP A 13 -28.60 -1.58 12.59
C ASP A 13 -30.07 -1.57 12.13
N ARG A 14 -30.45 -2.49 11.24
CA ARG A 14 -31.80 -2.60 10.66
C ARG A 14 -32.66 -3.60 11.39
N THR A 15 -32.09 -4.75 11.74
CA THR A 15 -32.82 -5.92 12.27
C THR A 15 -32.70 -6.06 13.79
N ARG A 16 -31.69 -5.43 14.40
CA ARG A 16 -31.24 -5.66 15.79
C ARG A 16 -30.90 -7.13 16.10
N ALA A 17 -30.68 -7.95 15.07
CA ALA A 17 -30.37 -9.37 15.22
C ALA A 17 -28.93 -9.58 15.73
N VAL A 18 -28.79 -9.81 17.04
CA VAL A 18 -27.48 -9.99 17.71
C VAL A 18 -26.67 -11.15 17.15
N THR A 19 -27.34 -12.20 16.68
CA THR A 19 -26.72 -13.41 16.10
C THR A 19 -25.89 -13.10 14.86
N ARG A 20 -26.22 -12.03 14.12
CA ARG A 20 -25.43 -11.59 12.96
C ARG A 20 -24.01 -11.18 13.35
N LEU A 21 -23.83 -10.62 14.54
CA LEU A 21 -22.52 -10.12 15.00
C LEU A 21 -21.51 -11.24 15.31
N ILE A 22 -21.95 -12.50 15.41
CA ILE A 22 -21.06 -13.68 15.54
C ILE A 22 -20.13 -13.83 14.33
N SER A 23 -20.55 -13.32 13.15
CA SER A 23 -19.69 -13.30 11.97
C SER A 23 -18.48 -12.38 12.11
N ILE A 24 -18.51 -11.38 13.01
CA ILE A 24 -17.42 -10.41 13.17
C ILE A 24 -16.14 -11.08 13.70
N PRO A 25 -16.16 -11.86 14.81
CA PRO A 25 -14.99 -12.62 15.25
C PRO A 25 -14.41 -13.55 14.18
N LEU A 26 -15.26 -14.29 13.45
CA LEU A 26 -14.84 -15.17 12.35
C LEU A 26 -14.13 -14.40 11.23
N LEU A 27 -14.71 -13.26 10.83
CA LEU A 27 -14.12 -12.38 9.83
C LEU A 27 -12.76 -11.83 10.29
N MET A 28 -12.65 -11.44 11.56
CA MET A 28 -11.43 -10.86 12.12
C MET A 28 -10.33 -11.91 12.33
N PHE A 29 -10.68 -13.14 12.70
CA PHE A 29 -9.78 -14.29 12.69
C PHE A 29 -9.16 -14.49 11.30
N LEU A 30 -10.00 -14.59 10.27
CA LEU A 30 -9.53 -14.77 8.90
C LEU A 30 -8.70 -13.58 8.44
N TRP A 31 -9.13 -12.35 8.77
CA TRP A 31 -8.45 -11.14 8.34
C TRP A 31 -7.06 -11.00 8.97
N ALA A 32 -6.93 -11.28 10.27
CA ALA A 32 -5.64 -11.23 10.95
C ALA A 32 -4.60 -12.22 10.38
N ASN A 33 -5.06 -13.35 9.82
CA ASN A 33 -4.20 -14.34 9.17
C ASN A 33 -3.92 -14.06 7.69
N LEU A 34 -4.64 -13.12 7.06
CA LEU A 34 -4.48 -12.80 5.64
C LEU A 34 -3.80 -11.45 5.38
N HIS A 35 -4.05 -10.43 6.22
CA HIS A 35 -3.62 -9.06 5.91
C HIS A 35 -3.55 -8.17 7.17
N GLY A 36 -2.42 -7.46 7.36
CA GLY A 36 -2.18 -6.60 8.53
C GLY A 36 -3.14 -5.41 8.71
N GLY A 37 -3.85 -5.03 7.66
CA GLY A 37 -4.90 -4.01 7.69
C GLY A 37 -6.15 -4.36 8.51
N PHE A 38 -6.23 -5.55 9.12
CA PHE A 38 -7.35 -5.96 9.98
C PHE A 38 -7.60 -4.99 11.15
N ILE A 39 -6.57 -4.25 11.60
CA ILE A 39 -6.71 -3.27 12.69
C ILE A 39 -7.81 -2.25 12.40
N LEU A 40 -7.98 -1.85 11.13
CA LEU A 40 -9.04 -0.91 10.74
C LEU A 40 -10.45 -1.50 10.89
N GLY A 41 -10.58 -2.82 10.98
CA GLY A 41 -11.84 -3.47 11.31
C GLY A 41 -12.33 -3.13 12.73
N PHE A 42 -11.45 -2.81 13.67
CA PHE A 42 -11.88 -2.43 15.02
C PHE A 42 -12.55 -1.05 15.08
N VAL A 43 -12.22 -0.15 14.17
CA VAL A 43 -12.77 1.23 14.14
C VAL A 43 -14.30 1.24 14.04
N PRO A 44 -14.93 0.64 13.00
CA PRO A 44 -16.39 0.63 12.90
C PRO A 44 -17.05 -0.17 14.04
N VAL A 45 -16.49 -1.31 14.46
CA VAL A 45 -17.08 -2.09 15.56
C VAL A 45 -17.03 -1.32 16.88
N GLY A 46 -15.91 -0.64 17.16
CA GLY A 46 -15.74 0.21 18.34
C GLY A 46 -16.70 1.40 18.37
N ILE A 47 -16.90 2.07 17.24
CA ILE A 47 -17.90 3.15 17.12
C ILE A 47 -19.30 2.62 17.42
N TRP A 48 -19.67 1.45 16.88
CA TRP A 48 -20.96 0.84 17.18
C TRP A 48 -21.08 0.43 18.65
N ALA A 49 -20.03 -0.14 19.24
CA ALA A 49 -20.00 -0.52 20.67
C ALA A 49 -20.24 0.68 21.59
N VAL A 50 -19.56 1.80 21.35
CA VAL A 50 -19.75 3.03 22.13
C VAL A 50 -21.17 3.57 21.97
N LEU A 51 -21.66 3.68 20.73
CA LEU A 51 -22.94 4.33 20.48
C LEU A 51 -24.14 3.50 20.96
N TYR A 52 -24.08 2.17 20.85
CA TYR A 52 -25.11 1.29 21.38
C TYR A 52 -25.06 1.16 22.90
N ALA A 53 -23.88 1.27 23.52
CA ALA A 53 -23.79 1.33 24.98
C ALA A 53 -24.53 2.56 25.54
N LEU A 54 -24.52 3.67 24.80
CA LEU A 54 -25.20 4.92 25.14
C LEU A 54 -26.70 4.95 24.78
N ASP A 55 -27.18 4.01 23.96
CA ASP A 55 -28.59 3.91 23.56
C ASP A 55 -29.42 3.30 24.71
N GLN A 56 -29.96 4.17 25.58
CA GLN A 56 -30.73 3.74 26.76
C GLN A 56 -32.09 3.14 26.41
N ASP A 57 -32.59 3.39 25.20
CA ASP A 57 -33.89 2.90 24.73
C ASP A 57 -33.81 1.47 24.18
N ALA A 58 -32.60 0.97 23.92
CA ALA A 58 -32.38 -0.38 23.41
C ALA A 58 -32.32 -1.44 24.53
N PRO A 59 -32.80 -2.67 24.29
CA PRO A 59 -32.62 -3.78 25.21
C PRO A 59 -31.13 -4.03 25.53
N VAL A 60 -30.83 -4.48 26.76
CA VAL A 60 -29.45 -4.71 27.22
C VAL A 60 -28.65 -5.61 26.29
N GLU A 61 -29.28 -6.64 25.72
CA GLU A 61 -28.65 -7.55 24.77
C GLU A 61 -28.17 -6.81 23.50
N VAL A 62 -29.00 -5.94 22.95
CA VAL A 62 -28.68 -5.13 21.77
C VAL A 62 -27.60 -4.10 22.09
N ARG A 63 -27.62 -3.51 23.29
CA ARG A 63 -26.63 -2.54 23.75
C ARG A 63 -25.24 -3.15 23.89
N LEU A 64 -25.16 -4.35 24.46
CA LEU A 64 -23.89 -5.03 24.74
C LEU A 64 -23.35 -5.83 23.55
N ALA A 65 -24.20 -6.25 22.60
CA ALA A 65 -23.79 -7.14 21.53
C ALA A 65 -22.59 -6.63 20.69
N PRO A 66 -22.48 -5.34 20.28
CA PRO A 66 -21.31 -4.87 19.54
C PRO A 66 -20.04 -4.83 20.40
N ALA A 67 -20.15 -4.55 21.70
CA ALA A 67 -19.02 -4.58 22.63
C ALA A 67 -18.52 -6.02 22.84
N ILE A 68 -19.43 -6.98 22.99
CA ILE A 68 -19.10 -8.42 23.05
C ILE A 68 -18.43 -8.87 21.75
N ALA A 69 -18.99 -8.47 20.59
CA ALA A 69 -18.40 -8.78 19.29
C ALA A 69 -17.01 -8.17 19.12
N LEU A 70 -16.76 -6.96 19.65
CA LEU A 70 -15.44 -6.33 19.66
C LEU A 70 -14.43 -7.13 20.49
N VAL A 71 -14.79 -7.51 21.72
CA VAL A 71 -13.91 -8.32 22.59
C VAL A 71 -13.61 -9.67 21.94
N ALA A 72 -14.65 -10.35 21.44
CA ALA A 72 -14.49 -11.63 20.75
C ALA A 72 -13.65 -11.48 19.46
N ALA A 73 -13.77 -10.36 18.73
CA ALA A 73 -12.93 -10.07 17.58
C ALA A 73 -11.46 -9.89 17.97
N VAL A 74 -11.17 -9.16 19.04
CA VAL A 74 -9.79 -9.01 19.55
C VAL A 74 -9.21 -10.37 19.90
N VAL A 75 -9.93 -11.20 20.65
CA VAL A 75 -9.51 -12.58 20.99
C VAL A 75 -9.30 -13.41 19.73
N ALA A 76 -10.21 -13.33 18.76
CA ALA A 76 -10.11 -14.06 17.49
C ALA A 76 -8.84 -13.69 16.70
N THR A 77 -8.40 -12.42 16.74
CA THR A 77 -7.14 -12.03 16.09
C THR A 77 -5.89 -12.60 16.75
N LEU A 78 -5.98 -13.10 18.00
CA LEU A 78 -4.86 -13.78 18.67
C LEU A 78 -4.68 -15.23 18.18
N ILE A 79 -5.65 -15.77 17.46
CA ILE A 79 -5.58 -17.11 16.87
C ILE A 79 -4.84 -16.99 15.52
N ASN A 80 -3.52 -16.85 15.60
CA ASN A 80 -2.60 -16.82 14.46
C ASN A 80 -1.22 -17.35 14.91
N PRO A 81 -0.31 -17.75 13.99
CA PRO A 81 1.00 -18.31 14.36
C PRO A 81 1.87 -17.42 15.27
N TYR A 82 1.64 -16.10 15.26
CA TYR A 82 2.38 -15.13 16.06
C TYR A 82 1.67 -14.71 17.35
N GLY A 83 0.38 -15.04 17.53
CA GLY A 83 -0.43 -14.65 18.69
C GLY A 83 -0.35 -13.16 19.01
N VAL A 84 0.03 -12.83 20.26
CA VAL A 84 0.26 -11.45 20.73
C VAL A 84 1.48 -10.79 20.05
N GLY A 85 2.41 -11.60 19.53
CA GLY A 85 3.55 -11.12 18.76
C GLY A 85 3.15 -10.28 17.54
N LEU A 86 2.05 -10.65 16.86
CA LEU A 86 1.50 -9.86 15.75
C LEU A 86 1.11 -8.44 16.17
N TRP A 87 0.48 -8.30 17.33
CA TRP A 87 0.10 -7.00 17.88
C TRP A 87 1.31 -6.17 18.29
N LYS A 88 2.32 -6.78 18.90
CA LYS A 88 3.59 -6.10 19.23
C LYS A 88 4.31 -5.62 17.96
N PHE A 89 4.31 -6.45 16.93
CA PHE A 89 4.87 -6.11 15.62
C PHE A 89 4.14 -4.91 15.01
N LEU A 90 2.81 -4.98 14.90
CA LEU A 90 2.01 -3.90 14.32
C LEU A 90 2.14 -2.59 15.12
N TRP A 91 2.21 -2.66 16.44
CA TRP A 91 2.46 -1.47 17.26
C TRP A 91 3.78 -0.80 16.89
N ARG A 92 4.88 -1.55 16.77
CA ARG A 92 6.17 -1.02 16.32
C ARG A 92 6.08 -0.48 14.89
N THR A 93 5.48 -1.25 13.99
CA THR A 93 5.41 -0.90 12.57
C THR A 93 4.62 0.37 12.30
N VAL A 94 3.48 0.55 12.98
CA VAL A 94 2.55 1.68 12.79
C VAL A 94 2.96 2.91 13.59
N SER A 95 3.60 2.75 14.76
CA SER A 95 4.07 3.89 15.58
C SER A 95 5.34 4.55 15.05
N MET A 96 6.12 3.82 14.25
CA MET A 96 7.30 4.39 13.58
C MET A 96 6.90 5.46 12.57
N ASN A 97 7.66 6.56 12.54
CA ASN A 97 7.48 7.63 11.58
C ASN A 97 7.93 7.17 10.18
N ARG A 98 6.98 6.82 9.30
CA ARG A 98 7.24 6.28 7.95
C ARG A 98 7.38 7.35 6.86
N ARG A 99 8.20 8.37 7.12
CA ARG A 99 8.42 9.46 6.15
C ARG A 99 9.14 9.01 4.88
N ASP A 100 9.83 7.89 4.95
CA ASP A 100 10.52 7.23 3.85
C ASP A 100 9.58 6.41 2.94
N ILE A 101 8.29 6.37 3.24
CA ILE A 101 7.29 5.62 2.49
C ILE A 101 6.16 6.56 2.06
N ASP A 102 6.05 6.80 0.76
CA ASP A 102 5.17 7.82 0.19
C ASP A 102 3.68 7.57 0.50
N GLU A 103 3.25 6.31 0.61
CA GLU A 103 1.84 6.02 0.89
C GLU A 103 1.46 6.29 2.38
N TRP A 104 2.45 6.55 3.24
CA TRP A 104 2.19 7.03 4.60
C TRP A 104 2.07 8.55 4.71
N TRP A 105 2.35 9.26 3.62
CA TRP A 105 2.25 10.71 3.61
C TRP A 105 0.80 11.17 3.63
N SER A 106 0.63 12.44 4.02
CA SER A 106 -0.66 13.11 3.90
C SER A 106 -1.09 13.20 2.44
N ILE A 107 -2.40 13.30 2.22
CA ILE A 107 -2.98 13.46 0.88
C ILE A 107 -2.48 14.73 0.17
N LEU A 108 -2.06 15.76 0.92
CA LEU A 108 -1.49 16.98 0.34
C LEU A 108 -0.08 16.77 -0.26
N SER A 109 0.66 15.79 0.25
CA SER A 109 2.01 15.47 -0.19
C SER A 109 2.03 14.28 -1.17
N ALA A 110 0.92 13.55 -1.27
CA ALA A 110 0.75 12.42 -2.17
C ALA A 110 0.56 12.88 -3.63
N GLU A 111 0.48 11.92 -4.55
CA GLU A 111 0.20 12.20 -5.95
C GLU A 111 -1.11 12.98 -6.14
N ARG A 112 -1.12 13.91 -7.10
CA ARG A 112 -2.29 14.77 -7.38
C ARG A 112 -3.56 13.96 -7.66
N ALA A 113 -3.44 12.78 -8.27
CA ALA A 113 -4.57 11.90 -8.53
C ALA A 113 -5.27 11.45 -7.23
N LEU A 114 -4.49 11.11 -6.19
CA LEU A 114 -5.02 10.74 -4.87
C LEU A 114 -5.72 11.90 -4.18
N LEU A 115 -5.19 13.12 -4.31
CA LEU A 115 -5.87 14.33 -3.80
C LEU A 115 -7.23 14.56 -4.47
N VAL A 116 -7.32 14.38 -5.79
CA VAL A 116 -8.60 14.50 -6.50
C VAL A 116 -9.56 13.41 -6.02
N LEU A 117 -9.13 12.15 -5.96
CA LEU A 117 -9.95 11.03 -5.50
C LEU A 117 -10.47 11.23 -4.06
N TRP A 118 -9.59 11.66 -3.16
CA TRP A 118 -9.95 11.97 -1.78
C TRP A 118 -10.95 13.12 -1.70
N SER A 119 -10.71 14.21 -2.45
CA SER A 119 -11.59 15.38 -2.48
C SER A 119 -12.97 15.03 -3.02
N THR A 120 -13.04 14.26 -4.10
CA THR A 120 -14.28 13.72 -4.64
C THR A 120 -15.03 12.89 -3.61
N THR A 121 -14.33 11.98 -2.92
CA THR A 121 -14.93 11.15 -1.87
C THR A 121 -15.46 12.00 -0.71
N ALA A 122 -14.72 13.02 -0.28
CA ALA A 122 -15.15 13.97 0.73
C ALA A 122 -16.39 14.76 0.32
N LEU A 123 -16.46 15.21 -0.92
CA LEU A 123 -17.65 15.88 -1.45
C LEU A 123 -18.87 14.95 -1.45
N ILE A 124 -18.70 13.69 -1.84
CA ILE A 124 -19.76 12.66 -1.79
C ILE A 124 -20.20 12.41 -0.33
N ALA A 125 -19.26 12.36 0.61
CA ALA A 125 -19.59 12.20 2.03
C ALA A 125 -20.39 13.39 2.58
N ILE A 126 -19.96 14.63 2.28
CA ILE A 126 -20.65 15.86 2.69
C ILE A 126 -22.07 15.90 2.11
N ALA A 127 -22.19 15.61 0.82
CA ALA A 127 -23.45 15.41 0.11
C ALA A 127 -24.35 14.40 0.83
N GLY A 128 -23.81 13.21 1.09
CA GLY A 128 -24.48 12.12 1.79
C GLY A 128 -25.03 12.54 3.15
N VAL A 129 -24.22 13.21 3.97
CA VAL A 129 -24.62 13.71 5.29
C VAL A 129 -25.71 14.77 5.19
N ARG A 130 -25.60 15.70 4.22
CA ARG A 130 -26.56 16.80 4.05
C ARG A 130 -27.93 16.34 3.59
N TRP A 131 -28.00 15.28 2.77
CA TRP A 131 -29.23 14.77 2.16
C TRP A 131 -29.74 13.46 2.74
N HIS A 132 -29.07 12.90 3.75
CA HIS A 132 -29.51 11.70 4.46
C HIS A 132 -30.94 11.82 5.01
N GLY A 133 -31.39 13.05 5.31
CA GLY A 133 -32.60 13.29 6.08
C GLY A 133 -32.37 12.92 7.55
N ARG A 134 -32.82 13.76 8.48
CA ARG A 134 -32.74 13.41 9.90
C ARG A 134 -33.66 12.21 10.19
N PRO A 135 -33.31 11.33 11.14
CA PRO A 135 -32.23 11.46 12.11
C PRO A 135 -30.90 10.89 11.62
N LEU A 136 -29.84 11.72 11.74
CA LEU A 136 -28.45 11.28 11.57
C LEU A 136 -28.22 10.08 12.49
N ARG A 137 -28.00 8.91 11.92
CA ARG A 137 -27.37 7.81 12.67
C ARG A 137 -25.92 8.21 12.88
N TRP A 138 -25.62 8.82 14.02
CA TRP A 138 -24.28 9.20 14.48
C TRP A 138 -23.18 8.16 14.19
N PRO A 139 -23.41 6.83 14.23
CA PRO A 139 -22.36 5.85 13.89
C PRO A 139 -21.81 5.99 12.47
N ARG A 140 -22.69 6.30 11.49
CA ARG A 140 -22.31 6.35 10.06
C ARG A 140 -21.51 7.59 9.74
N THR A 141 -22.03 8.76 10.16
CA THR A 141 -21.34 10.04 9.99
C THR A 141 -20.04 10.08 10.77
N GLY A 142 -20.03 9.57 12.01
CA GLY A 142 -18.82 9.47 12.83
C GLY A 142 -17.74 8.61 12.18
N LEU A 143 -18.09 7.42 11.69
CA LEU A 143 -17.13 6.55 11.01
C LEU A 143 -16.54 7.21 9.75
N VAL A 144 -17.39 7.79 8.90
CA VAL A 144 -16.90 8.43 7.66
C VAL A 144 -16.04 9.65 7.99
N ALA A 145 -16.38 10.44 9.02
CA ALA A 145 -15.55 11.55 9.48
C ALA A 145 -14.19 11.09 10.00
N VAL A 146 -14.16 10.04 10.84
CA VAL A 146 -12.91 9.45 11.35
C VAL A 146 -12.03 8.95 10.20
N LEU A 147 -12.62 8.22 9.25
CA LEU A 147 -11.88 7.71 8.10
C LEU A 147 -11.41 8.83 7.16
N ALA A 148 -12.19 9.89 6.97
CA ALA A 148 -11.78 11.06 6.19
C ALA A 148 -10.56 11.75 6.80
N LEU A 149 -10.58 11.99 8.13
CA LEU A 149 -9.47 12.61 8.85
C LEU A 149 -8.23 11.70 8.86
N ALA A 150 -8.43 10.41 9.06
CA ALA A 150 -7.34 9.44 9.05
C ALA A 150 -6.72 9.30 7.65
N SER A 151 -7.54 9.21 6.60
CA SER A 151 -7.04 9.11 5.22
C SER A 151 -6.40 10.39 4.71
N PHE A 152 -6.85 11.55 5.20
CA PHE A 152 -6.16 12.81 4.92
C PHE A 152 -4.73 12.83 5.47
N ARG A 153 -4.52 12.25 6.66
CA ARG A 153 -3.22 12.15 7.33
C ARG A 153 -2.33 11.06 6.73
N VAL A 154 -2.92 9.94 6.31
CA VAL A 154 -2.23 8.74 5.80
C VAL A 154 -2.98 8.24 4.58
N ASN A 155 -2.41 8.44 3.39
CA ASN A 155 -3.13 8.16 2.14
C ASN A 155 -3.48 6.67 1.94
N ARG A 156 -2.77 5.72 2.55
CA ARG A 156 -3.15 4.27 2.59
C ARG A 156 -4.57 3.97 3.09
N LEU A 157 -5.22 4.93 3.77
CA LEU A 157 -6.57 4.75 4.31
C LEU A 157 -7.67 5.27 3.37
N ASP A 158 -7.30 5.83 2.22
CA ASP A 158 -8.21 6.41 1.23
C ASP A 158 -9.25 5.40 0.71
N ALA A 159 -8.84 4.16 0.43
CA ALA A 159 -9.70 3.09 -0.04
C ALA A 159 -10.77 2.73 1.01
N PHE A 160 -10.41 2.70 2.29
CA PHE A 160 -11.35 2.46 3.39
C PHE A 160 -12.37 3.58 3.51
N PHE A 161 -11.91 4.83 3.39
CA PHE A 161 -12.75 6.01 3.37
C PHE A 161 -13.73 5.99 2.18
N ALA A 162 -13.26 5.65 0.98
CA ALA A 162 -14.09 5.53 -0.22
C ALA A 162 -15.15 4.44 -0.08
N ILE A 163 -14.76 3.24 0.35
CA ILE A 163 -15.68 2.11 0.56
C ILE A 163 -16.75 2.48 1.61
N ALA A 164 -16.35 3.03 2.75
CA ALA A 164 -17.28 3.44 3.80
C ALA A 164 -18.26 4.51 3.29
N THR A 165 -17.76 5.51 2.57
CA THR A 165 -18.58 6.58 1.99
C THR A 165 -19.63 6.03 1.02
N ILE A 166 -19.21 5.17 0.08
CA ILE A 166 -20.11 4.57 -0.90
C ILE A 166 -21.16 3.68 -0.22
N MET A 167 -20.75 2.82 0.70
CA MET A 167 -21.68 1.88 1.35
C MET A 167 -22.69 2.58 2.27
N LEU A 168 -22.25 3.61 3.01
CA LEU A 168 -23.10 4.28 4.00
C LEU A 168 -23.94 5.41 3.42
N PHE A 169 -23.48 6.05 2.34
CA PHE A 169 -24.15 7.20 1.72
C PHE A 169 -24.63 6.97 0.29
N GLY A 170 -24.33 5.83 -0.33
CA GLY A 170 -24.75 5.51 -1.70
C GLY A 170 -26.27 5.46 -1.89
N GLN A 171 -27.02 4.89 -0.95
CA GLN A 171 -28.50 4.85 -1.03
C GLN A 171 -29.15 6.24 -0.86
N PRO A 172 -28.78 7.06 0.14
CA PRO A 172 -29.21 8.46 0.22
C PRO A 172 -28.92 9.25 -1.06
N LEU A 173 -27.71 9.08 -1.61
CA LEU A 173 -27.28 9.76 -2.83
C LEU A 173 -28.07 9.29 -4.05
N SER A 174 -28.29 7.98 -4.21
CA SER A 174 -29.07 7.45 -5.33
C SER A 174 -30.51 7.93 -5.28
N ARG A 175 -31.14 7.91 -4.10
CA ARG A 175 -32.48 8.47 -3.90
C ARG A 175 -32.53 9.94 -4.30
N PHE A 176 -31.52 10.74 -3.98
CA PHE A 176 -31.47 12.13 -4.39
C PHE A 176 -31.39 12.27 -5.92
N LEU A 177 -30.50 11.52 -6.57
CA LEU A 177 -30.30 11.56 -8.03
C LEU A 177 -31.53 11.06 -8.81
N THR A 178 -32.22 10.05 -8.30
CA THR A 178 -33.39 9.45 -8.96
C THR A 178 -34.72 10.07 -8.56
N ARG A 179 -34.75 10.98 -7.56
CA ARG A 179 -36.00 11.65 -7.13
C ARG A 179 -36.41 12.68 -8.18
N ARG A 180 -37.12 12.18 -9.19
CA ARG A 180 -38.03 12.96 -10.04
C ARG A 180 -39.16 13.44 -9.11
N GLU A 181 -39.24 14.76 -8.97
CA GLU A 181 -40.09 15.60 -8.10
C GLU A 181 -41.30 14.97 -7.41
N ARG A 182 -41.54 15.34 -6.14
CA ARG A 182 -42.92 15.51 -5.64
C ARG A 182 -43.15 16.33 -4.37
N THR A 183 -42.13 16.84 -3.66
CA THR A 183 -42.38 17.72 -2.49
C THR A 183 -41.28 18.76 -2.35
N SER A 184 -41.62 20.01 -2.70
CA SER A 184 -40.83 21.25 -2.61
C SER A 184 -39.53 21.28 -3.44
N PRO A 185 -39.21 22.39 -4.14
CA PRO A 185 -37.97 22.47 -4.89
C PRO A 185 -36.79 22.44 -3.89
N PRO A 186 -35.91 21.43 -3.90
CA PRO A 186 -34.58 21.64 -3.35
C PRO A 186 -34.00 22.82 -4.15
N LYS A 187 -33.47 23.87 -3.49
CA LYS A 187 -32.86 25.03 -4.17
C LYS A 187 -31.99 24.50 -5.31
N GLU A 188 -32.23 24.93 -6.56
CA GLU A 188 -31.61 24.37 -7.78
C GLU A 188 -30.09 24.19 -7.66
N LEU A 189 -29.44 25.10 -6.91
CA LEU A 189 -28.03 25.05 -6.53
C LEU A 189 -27.59 23.71 -5.92
N SER A 190 -28.43 23.07 -5.11
CA SER A 190 -28.12 21.80 -4.45
C SER A 190 -28.08 20.63 -5.42
N ARG A 191 -29.03 20.53 -6.36
CA ARG A 191 -29.04 19.52 -7.42
C ARG A 191 -27.88 19.71 -8.39
N ALA A 192 -27.64 20.94 -8.82
CA ALA A 192 -26.50 21.27 -9.69
C ALA A 192 -25.17 20.87 -9.03
N PHE A 193 -24.98 21.13 -7.74
CA PHE A 193 -23.78 20.75 -7.00
C PHE A 193 -23.57 19.23 -6.92
N VAL A 194 -24.63 18.44 -6.69
CA VAL A 194 -24.51 16.96 -6.65
C VAL A 194 -24.17 16.41 -8.02
N THR A 195 -24.90 16.84 -9.04
CA THR A 195 -24.68 16.38 -10.40
C THR A 195 -23.28 16.75 -10.87
N ALA A 196 -22.81 17.97 -10.55
CA ALA A 196 -21.43 18.38 -10.81
C ALA A 196 -20.42 17.53 -10.03
N THR A 197 -20.68 17.19 -8.76
CA THR A 197 -19.80 16.34 -7.95
C THR A 197 -19.73 14.92 -8.49
N VAL A 198 -20.86 14.33 -8.87
CA VAL A 198 -20.93 12.97 -9.45
C VAL A 198 -20.30 12.95 -10.84
N ALA A 199 -20.55 13.97 -11.66
CA ALA A 199 -19.90 14.12 -12.96
C ALA A 199 -18.37 14.28 -12.79
N ALA A 200 -17.91 15.10 -11.84
CA ALA A 200 -16.49 15.23 -11.52
C ALA A 200 -15.89 13.90 -11.03
N ALA A 201 -16.63 13.13 -10.23
CA ALA A 201 -16.22 11.79 -9.80
C ALA A 201 -16.06 10.83 -10.99
N MET A 202 -17.04 10.79 -11.88
CA MET A 202 -17.00 9.96 -13.09
C MET A 202 -15.91 10.40 -14.06
N CYS A 203 -15.72 11.71 -14.27
CA CYS A 203 -14.65 12.25 -15.09
C CYS A 203 -13.27 11.92 -14.50
N THR A 204 -13.13 12.00 -13.18
CA THR A 204 -11.87 11.60 -12.50
C THR A 204 -11.62 10.12 -12.68
N ALA A 205 -12.63 9.27 -12.44
CA ALA A 205 -12.51 7.82 -12.64
C ALA A 205 -12.18 7.47 -14.10
N ALA A 206 -12.83 8.11 -15.07
CA ALA A 206 -12.54 7.95 -16.48
C ALA A 206 -11.12 8.42 -16.83
N ALA A 207 -10.67 9.57 -16.33
CA ALA A 207 -9.32 10.07 -16.56
C ALA A 207 -8.24 9.15 -15.97
N VAL A 208 -8.49 8.58 -14.78
CA VAL A 208 -7.60 7.58 -14.17
C VAL A 208 -7.58 6.30 -15.01
N LEU A 209 -8.74 5.78 -15.43
CA LEU A 209 -8.84 4.58 -16.25
C LEU A 209 -8.22 4.76 -17.65
N LEU A 210 -8.33 5.96 -18.24
CA LEU A 210 -7.73 6.31 -19.53
C LEU A 210 -6.21 6.47 -19.41
N ARG A 211 -5.69 6.98 -18.29
CA ARG A 211 -4.24 7.00 -18.00
C ARG A 211 -3.68 5.63 -17.62
N ALA A 212 -4.52 4.77 -17.05
CA ALA A 212 -4.18 3.39 -16.71
C ALA A 212 -4.30 2.44 -17.91
N GLN A 213 -4.67 2.93 -19.11
CA GLN A 213 -4.54 2.16 -20.34
C GLN A 213 -3.05 1.86 -20.54
N PRO A 214 -2.62 0.59 -20.52
CA PRO A 214 -1.26 0.28 -20.88
C PRO A 214 -1.09 0.69 -22.35
N GLU A 215 -0.15 1.58 -22.63
CA GLU A 215 0.38 1.72 -23.99
C GLU A 215 1.09 0.40 -24.33
N SER A 216 0.35 -0.63 -24.73
CA SER A 216 0.98 -1.88 -25.10
C SER A 216 0.23 -2.65 -26.15
N ASN A 217 0.68 -2.47 -27.39
CA ASN A 217 0.68 -3.50 -28.43
C ASN A 217 1.56 -4.69 -28.00
N GLY A 218 1.19 -5.39 -26.92
CA GLY A 218 1.90 -6.58 -26.43
C GLY A 218 3.28 -6.37 -25.78
N CYS A 219 3.76 -5.13 -25.62
CA CYS A 219 4.97 -4.80 -24.85
C CYS A 219 4.58 -4.20 -23.50
N VAL A 220 4.77 -4.95 -22.41
CA VAL A 220 4.61 -4.38 -21.06
C VAL A 220 5.87 -3.57 -20.78
N ASP A 221 5.72 -2.24 -20.77
CA ASP A 221 6.82 -1.36 -20.36
C ASP A 221 7.22 -1.71 -18.92
N ARG A 222 8.53 -1.91 -18.70
CA ARG A 222 9.01 -2.27 -17.38
C ARG A 222 8.90 -1.03 -16.50
N ALA A 223 8.28 -1.19 -15.34
CA ALA A 223 8.07 -0.08 -14.42
C ALA A 223 9.37 0.71 -14.17
N SER A 224 9.27 2.04 -14.28
CA SER A 224 10.40 2.97 -14.27
C SER A 224 11.24 2.90 -12.99
N TRP A 225 10.65 2.43 -11.88
CA TRP A 225 11.30 2.28 -10.57
C TRP A 225 12.22 1.06 -10.41
N LEU A 226 12.24 0.13 -11.38
CA LEU A 226 13.10 -1.06 -11.37
C LEU A 226 14.45 -0.76 -12.03
N PRO A 227 15.52 -1.53 -11.75
CA PRO A 227 16.76 -1.37 -12.50
C PRO A 227 16.60 -1.86 -13.96
N GLU A 228 17.48 -1.42 -14.84
CA GLU A 228 17.52 -1.84 -16.23
C GLU A 228 17.81 -3.34 -16.38
N GLN A 229 17.24 -3.96 -17.41
CA GLN A 229 17.59 -5.34 -17.75
C GLN A 229 19.08 -5.51 -18.06
N ASP A 230 19.68 -4.54 -18.73
CA ASP A 230 21.10 -4.61 -19.10
C ASP A 230 22.01 -4.70 -17.87
N ALA A 231 21.58 -4.15 -16.72
CA ALA A 231 22.32 -4.27 -15.47
C ALA A 231 22.27 -5.72 -14.95
N THR A 232 21.12 -6.39 -15.03
CA THR A 232 21.05 -7.83 -14.71
C THR A 232 21.86 -8.68 -15.68
N ASP A 233 21.79 -8.40 -16.98
CA ASP A 233 22.55 -9.13 -17.99
C ASP A 233 24.05 -8.95 -17.77
N PHE A 234 24.48 -7.75 -17.37
CA PHE A 234 25.86 -7.47 -17.02
C PHE A 234 26.33 -8.30 -15.82
N VAL A 235 25.56 -8.31 -14.73
CA VAL A 235 25.86 -9.11 -13.51
C VAL A 235 25.99 -10.59 -13.86
N ALA A 236 25.05 -11.12 -14.63
CA ALA A 236 25.03 -12.52 -15.04
C ALA A 236 26.23 -12.91 -15.91
N ARG A 237 26.55 -12.11 -16.94
CA ARG A 237 27.66 -12.39 -17.88
C ARG A 237 29.04 -12.33 -17.24
N ASN A 238 29.20 -11.48 -16.23
CA ASN A 238 30.47 -11.34 -15.52
C ASN A 238 30.57 -12.25 -14.31
N HIS A 239 29.57 -13.10 -14.07
CA HIS A 239 29.53 -14.05 -12.96
C HIS A 239 29.89 -13.41 -11.62
N LEU A 240 29.32 -12.23 -11.36
CA LEU A 240 29.58 -11.52 -10.10
C LEU A 240 29.06 -12.37 -8.94
N HIS A 241 29.90 -12.56 -7.93
CA HIS A 241 29.59 -13.35 -6.75
C HIS A 241 30.10 -12.65 -5.49
N GLY A 242 29.37 -12.77 -4.39
CA GLY A 242 29.74 -12.16 -3.10
C GLY A 242 28.68 -11.23 -2.54
N ARG A 243 29.11 -10.23 -1.78
CA ARG A 243 28.22 -9.30 -1.06
C ARG A 243 27.95 -8.05 -1.86
N MET A 244 26.68 -7.74 -2.04
CA MET A 244 26.25 -6.57 -2.78
C MET A 244 25.40 -5.65 -1.90
N VAL A 245 25.86 -4.41 -1.72
CA VAL A 245 24.98 -3.36 -1.21
C VAL A 245 24.02 -2.97 -2.31
N VAL A 246 22.73 -3.01 -2.02
CA VAL A 246 21.70 -2.73 -3.01
C VAL A 246 20.84 -1.55 -2.59
N PHE A 247 20.27 -0.87 -3.59
CA PHE A 247 19.16 0.03 -3.34
C PHE A 247 17.95 -0.75 -2.80
N PHE A 248 17.32 -0.21 -1.75
CA PHE A 248 16.27 -0.91 -1.01
C PHE A 248 15.15 -1.44 -1.91
N ASN A 249 14.63 -0.60 -2.82
CA ASN A 249 13.55 -0.99 -3.73
C ASN A 249 13.96 -2.04 -4.77
N TRP A 250 15.25 -2.32 -4.92
CA TRP A 250 15.77 -3.31 -5.87
C TRP A 250 16.20 -4.61 -5.18
N GLY A 251 16.31 -4.65 -3.86
CA GLY A 251 16.86 -5.79 -3.13
C GLY A 251 16.13 -7.11 -3.41
N GLU A 252 14.79 -7.10 -3.43
CA GLU A 252 13.99 -8.29 -3.75
C GLU A 252 14.17 -8.73 -5.21
N TYR A 253 14.33 -7.77 -6.12
CA TYR A 253 14.56 -8.05 -7.54
C TYR A 253 15.93 -8.71 -7.75
N VAL A 254 16.99 -8.16 -7.14
CA VAL A 254 18.34 -8.72 -7.19
C VAL A 254 18.36 -10.10 -6.53
N LEU A 255 17.72 -10.25 -5.38
CA LEU A 255 17.59 -11.53 -4.68
C LEU A 255 16.88 -12.58 -5.56
N TRP A 256 15.79 -12.22 -6.22
CA TRP A 256 15.07 -13.13 -7.11
C TRP A 256 15.95 -13.66 -8.24
N GLN A 257 16.74 -12.79 -8.86
CA GLN A 257 17.61 -13.13 -9.99
C GLN A 257 18.87 -13.89 -9.57
N PHE A 258 19.50 -13.50 -8.45
CA PHE A 258 20.87 -13.88 -8.13
C PHE A 258 21.05 -14.46 -6.72
N ARG A 259 20.00 -15.04 -6.10
CA ARG A 259 20.05 -15.57 -4.71
C ARG A 259 21.21 -16.52 -4.40
N HIS A 260 21.75 -17.22 -5.40
CA HIS A 260 22.83 -18.19 -5.23
C HIS A 260 24.22 -17.57 -5.39
N ASP A 261 24.33 -16.45 -6.09
CA ASP A 261 25.61 -15.82 -6.42
C ASP A 261 25.85 -14.57 -5.55
N LEU A 262 24.79 -13.82 -5.23
CA LEU A 262 24.86 -12.54 -4.53
C LEU A 262 24.08 -12.56 -3.21
N THR A 263 24.75 -12.10 -2.15
CA THR A 263 24.12 -11.79 -0.87
C THR A 263 23.81 -10.29 -0.80
N VAL A 264 22.52 -9.94 -0.77
CA VAL A 264 22.06 -8.54 -0.75
C VAL A 264 22.09 -7.94 0.65
N SER A 265 22.40 -6.65 0.76
CA SER A 265 22.49 -5.94 2.05
C SER A 265 21.13 -5.63 2.69
N THR A 266 20.08 -5.48 1.89
CA THR A 266 18.72 -5.14 2.32
C THR A 266 17.69 -5.52 1.26
N ASP A 267 16.43 -5.70 1.65
CA ASP A 267 15.29 -5.92 0.77
C ASP A 267 13.96 -5.51 1.44
N GLY A 268 12.84 -5.67 0.73
CA GLY A 268 11.50 -5.22 1.12
C GLY A 268 10.91 -5.88 2.38
N ARG A 269 11.57 -6.87 3.00
CA ARG A 269 11.15 -7.46 4.27
C ARG A 269 11.26 -6.50 5.47
N ARG A 270 12.07 -5.43 5.34
CA ARG A 270 12.21 -4.35 6.35
C ARG A 270 12.33 -4.88 7.79
N GLU A 271 11.60 -4.29 8.74
CA GLU A 271 11.66 -4.60 10.18
C GLU A 271 11.30 -6.05 10.56
N THR A 272 10.82 -6.87 9.62
CA THR A 272 10.63 -8.30 9.86
C THR A 272 11.97 -9.06 9.92
N VAL A 273 13.02 -8.51 9.29
CA VAL A 273 14.36 -9.12 9.19
C VAL A 273 15.46 -8.15 9.62
N TYR A 274 15.33 -6.87 9.31
CA TYR A 274 16.35 -5.85 9.50
C TYR A 274 16.05 -4.97 10.72
N SER A 275 17.09 -4.67 11.50
CA SER A 275 16.99 -3.73 12.63
C SER A 275 16.85 -2.27 12.15
N ASP A 276 16.33 -1.40 13.01
CA ASP A 276 16.25 0.04 12.74
C ASP A 276 17.62 0.64 12.39
N ARG A 277 18.70 0.14 13.00
CA ARG A 277 20.08 0.55 12.67
C ARG A 277 20.43 0.22 11.21
N GLN A 278 20.07 -0.98 10.75
CA GLN A 278 20.35 -1.40 9.37
C GLN A 278 19.52 -0.61 8.37
N ILE A 279 18.23 -0.37 8.67
CA ILE A 279 17.34 0.41 7.81
C ILE A 279 17.85 1.85 7.72
N ASN A 280 18.10 2.50 8.87
CA ASN A 280 18.59 3.87 8.90
C ASN A 280 19.98 4.00 8.27
N GLY A 281 20.88 3.04 8.47
CA GLY A 281 22.19 3.03 7.82
C GLY A 281 22.10 3.03 6.29
N HIS A 282 21.17 2.27 5.71
CA HIS A 282 20.91 2.32 4.27
C HIS A 282 20.31 3.66 3.83
N LEU A 283 19.34 4.21 4.58
CA LEU A 283 18.76 5.52 4.26
C LEU A 283 19.80 6.65 4.29
N GLU A 284 20.68 6.64 5.29
CA GLU A 284 21.80 7.58 5.41
C GLU A 284 22.83 7.40 4.30
N LEU A 285 23.11 6.15 3.90
CA LEU A 285 23.95 5.86 2.75
C LEU A 285 23.34 6.45 1.48
N TYR A 286 22.05 6.25 1.22
CA TYR A 286 21.40 6.77 0.01
C TYR A 286 21.41 8.31 -0.05
N ARG A 287 21.41 8.99 1.10
CA ARG A 287 21.58 10.45 1.22
C ARG A 287 23.04 10.89 1.07
N GLY A 288 23.98 9.96 1.04
CA GLY A 288 25.41 10.22 0.99
C GLY A 288 25.92 10.90 2.25
N THR A 289 25.39 10.60 3.44
CA THR A 289 25.96 11.17 4.68
C THR A 289 27.19 10.39 5.13
N ASP A 290 28.05 11.01 5.94
CA ASP A 290 29.29 10.36 6.42
C ASP A 290 28.97 9.17 7.34
N SER A 291 27.85 9.25 8.08
CA SER A 291 27.33 8.13 8.86
C SER A 291 26.88 6.96 7.97
N GLY A 292 26.31 7.26 6.80
CA GLY A 292 25.93 6.28 5.79
C GLY A 292 27.13 5.57 5.17
N LEU A 293 28.19 6.31 4.83
CA LEU A 293 29.45 5.71 4.36
C LEU A 293 30.11 4.85 5.44
N THR A 294 30.14 5.33 6.68
CA THR A 294 30.66 4.55 7.82
C THR A 294 29.91 3.21 7.95
N TYR A 295 28.58 3.24 7.81
CA TYR A 295 27.77 2.03 7.80
C TYR A 295 28.07 1.13 6.59
N PHE A 296 28.22 1.71 5.39
CA PHE A 296 28.60 0.95 4.18
C PHE A 296 29.90 0.17 4.36
N HIS A 297 30.93 0.77 4.97
CA HIS A 297 32.19 0.07 5.24
C HIS A 297 32.03 -1.12 6.21
N GLN A 298 31.11 -1.03 7.16
CA GLN A 298 30.82 -2.13 8.10
C GLN A 298 30.19 -3.33 7.40
N LEU A 299 29.45 -3.12 6.30
CA LEU A 299 28.88 -4.19 5.49
C LEU A 299 29.95 -5.02 4.77
N ASN A 300 31.16 -4.47 4.64
CA ASN A 300 32.30 -5.11 4.00
C ASN A 300 31.98 -5.59 2.57
N ALA A 301 31.18 -4.85 1.82
CA ALA A 301 30.69 -5.31 0.54
C ALA A 301 31.80 -5.46 -0.52
N ASP A 302 31.47 -6.26 -1.53
CA ASP A 302 32.27 -6.53 -2.72
C ASP A 302 31.80 -5.65 -3.88
N TYR A 303 30.48 -5.44 -3.95
CA TYR A 303 29.80 -4.62 -4.96
C TYR A 303 28.78 -3.67 -4.32
N ALA A 304 28.44 -2.60 -5.04
CA ALA A 304 27.30 -1.73 -4.74
C ALA A 304 26.46 -1.55 -6.00
N TRP A 305 25.15 -1.80 -5.93
CA TRP A 305 24.19 -1.54 -7.00
C TRP A 305 23.17 -0.52 -6.53
N LEU A 306 23.35 0.73 -6.98
CA LEU A 306 22.65 1.91 -6.49
C LEU A 306 22.05 2.71 -7.65
N PRO A 307 21.09 3.61 -7.39
CA PRO A 307 20.62 4.55 -8.39
C PRO A 307 21.77 5.43 -8.86
N THR A 308 21.88 5.65 -10.17
CA THR A 308 22.96 6.45 -10.77
C THR A 308 23.04 7.85 -10.16
N GLU A 309 21.89 8.44 -9.83
CA GLU A 309 21.78 9.77 -9.23
C GLU A 309 22.02 9.79 -7.70
N SER A 310 22.29 8.64 -7.06
CA SER A 310 22.49 8.60 -5.62
C SER A 310 23.81 9.28 -5.23
N PRO A 311 23.82 10.22 -4.26
CA PRO A 311 25.04 10.84 -3.74
C PRO A 311 26.09 9.84 -3.22
N ALA A 312 25.65 8.63 -2.84
CA ALA A 312 26.54 7.55 -2.45
C ALA A 312 27.49 7.14 -3.57
N VAL A 313 27.02 7.13 -4.82
CA VAL A 313 27.81 6.70 -5.99
C VAL A 313 29.04 7.60 -6.15
N ASP A 314 28.85 8.91 -6.12
CA ASP A 314 29.95 9.87 -6.25
C ASP A 314 30.95 9.79 -5.10
N LYS A 315 30.45 9.61 -3.88
CA LYS A 315 31.30 9.44 -2.69
C LYS A 315 32.14 8.15 -2.76
N LEU A 316 31.53 7.04 -3.18
CA LEU A 316 32.24 5.77 -3.34
C LEU A 316 33.30 5.86 -4.44
N ARG A 317 33.00 6.51 -5.58
CA ARG A 317 33.99 6.78 -6.62
C ARG A 317 35.18 7.59 -6.09
N ALA A 318 34.92 8.61 -5.26
CA ALA A 318 35.98 9.41 -4.63
C ALA A 318 36.85 8.61 -3.64
N GLU A 319 36.30 7.57 -3.01
CA GLU A 319 37.03 6.62 -2.15
C GLU A 319 37.72 5.48 -2.94
N GLY A 320 37.70 5.55 -4.28
CA GLY A 320 38.39 4.60 -5.15
C GLY A 320 37.59 3.36 -5.52
N TRP A 321 36.29 3.31 -5.25
CA TRP A 321 35.43 2.27 -5.85
C TRP A 321 35.38 2.47 -7.37
N VAL A 322 35.53 1.38 -8.09
CA VAL A 322 35.55 1.43 -9.55
C VAL A 322 34.14 1.28 -10.04
N GLU A 323 33.70 2.24 -10.85
CA GLU A 323 32.46 2.08 -11.59
C GLU A 323 32.63 0.94 -12.59
N ILE A 324 32.00 -0.14 -12.15
CA ILE A 324 31.44 -1.20 -12.92
C ILE A 324 30.65 -0.70 -14.13
N TYR A 325 29.33 -0.70 -13.94
CA TYR A 325 28.28 -0.48 -14.92
C TYR A 325 27.65 0.88 -14.65
N ALA A 326 27.26 1.61 -15.69
CA ALA A 326 26.39 2.77 -15.54
C ALA A 326 25.42 2.94 -16.71
N ARG A 327 24.17 3.22 -16.37
CA ARG A 327 23.08 3.68 -17.25
C ARG A 327 22.25 4.74 -16.53
N ASP A 328 21.14 5.14 -17.14
CA ASP A 328 20.27 6.21 -16.66
C ASP A 328 19.76 5.97 -15.22
N ARG A 329 19.44 4.72 -14.85
CA ARG A 329 18.93 4.37 -13.51
C ARG A 329 19.95 3.62 -12.68
N SER A 330 20.69 2.66 -13.23
CA SER A 330 21.57 1.78 -12.44
C SER A 330 23.05 2.14 -12.57
N ALA A 331 23.72 2.27 -11.42
CA ALA A 331 25.16 2.21 -11.29
C ALA A 331 25.57 0.97 -10.48
N ILE A 332 26.51 0.19 -10.99
CA ILE A 332 27.16 -0.90 -10.24
C ILE A 332 28.60 -0.50 -10.01
N LEU A 333 29.07 -0.57 -8.78
CA LEU A 333 30.45 -0.31 -8.41
C LEU A 333 31.06 -1.58 -7.82
N ALA A 334 32.36 -1.77 -8.05
CA ALA A 334 33.14 -2.86 -7.49
C ALA A 334 34.33 -2.34 -6.70
N ARG A 335 34.74 -3.11 -5.69
CA ARG A 335 36.05 -2.91 -5.06
C ARG A 335 37.14 -3.07 -6.13
N PRO A 336 38.25 -2.29 -6.11
CA PRO A 336 39.30 -2.36 -7.14
C PRO A 336 39.83 -3.76 -7.45
N SER A 337 39.90 -4.64 -6.45
CA SER A 337 40.37 -6.03 -6.60
C SER A 337 39.39 -6.96 -7.33
N LEU A 338 38.16 -6.51 -7.57
CA LEU A 338 37.04 -7.31 -8.10
C LEU A 338 36.48 -6.76 -9.42
N VAL A 339 37.23 -5.86 -10.07
CA VAL A 339 36.88 -5.32 -11.39
C VAL A 339 36.99 -6.46 -12.43
N PRO A 340 35.92 -6.80 -13.16
CA PRO A 340 35.97 -7.81 -14.20
C PRO A 340 36.91 -7.38 -15.34
N ALA A 341 37.63 -8.33 -15.93
CA ALA A 341 38.52 -8.08 -17.07
C ALA A 341 37.78 -7.72 -18.37
N GLY A 342 36.45 -7.91 -18.43
CA GLY A 342 35.61 -7.60 -19.58
C GLY A 342 34.95 -6.23 -19.47
N GLY A 343 35.34 -5.30 -20.34
CA GLY A 343 34.70 -3.99 -20.48
C GLY A 343 33.28 -4.03 -21.09
N TYR A 344 32.58 -2.90 -20.97
CA TYR A 344 31.15 -2.73 -21.25
C TYR A 344 30.79 -2.58 -22.73
N ILE A 345 29.64 -3.15 -23.12
CA ILE A 345 28.44 -2.51 -23.70
C ILE A 345 27.51 -3.62 -24.24
N VAL A 346 26.23 -3.57 -23.88
CA VAL A 346 25.16 -4.29 -24.58
C VAL A 346 24.08 -3.27 -24.96
N PRO A 347 23.45 -3.37 -26.15
CA PRO A 347 22.28 -2.58 -26.48
C PRO A 347 21.08 -3.03 -25.66
N ALA A 348 20.31 -2.07 -25.16
CA ALA A 348 19.14 -2.32 -24.33
C ALA A 348 17.99 -2.99 -25.08
N ALA A 349 17.41 -4.03 -24.48
CA ALA A 349 16.04 -4.41 -24.77
C ALA A 349 15.11 -3.57 -23.88
N ARG A 350 14.41 -2.59 -24.46
CA ARG A 350 13.44 -1.74 -23.72
C ARG A 350 12.13 -2.46 -23.34
N CYS A 351 11.83 -3.61 -23.96
CA CYS A 351 10.55 -4.30 -23.81
C CYS A 351 10.70 -5.65 -23.08
N TYR A 352 9.69 -6.03 -22.30
CA TYR A 352 9.48 -7.42 -21.88
C TYR A 352 8.26 -8.03 -22.60
N PRO A 353 8.39 -9.24 -23.21
CA PRO A 353 9.65 -9.93 -23.49
C PRO A 353 10.48 -9.16 -24.53
N GLY A 354 11.82 -9.18 -24.40
CA GLY A 354 12.70 -8.49 -25.34
C GLY A 354 12.57 -9.04 -26.77
N PRO A 355 13.05 -8.33 -27.81
CA PRO A 355 12.90 -8.72 -29.21
C PRO A 355 13.56 -10.06 -29.62
N GLY A 356 14.19 -10.80 -28.70
CA GLY A 356 14.68 -12.18 -28.89
C GLY A 356 13.88 -13.28 -28.20
N ALA A 357 12.84 -12.96 -27.42
CA ALA A 357 12.07 -13.93 -26.65
C ALA A 357 10.95 -14.63 -27.48
N ARG A 358 11.22 -14.88 -28.77
CA ARG A 358 10.55 -15.95 -29.50
C ARG A 358 11.37 -17.23 -29.33
N THR A 359 11.54 -17.69 -28.10
CA THR A 359 11.83 -19.10 -27.90
C THR A 359 10.50 -19.85 -27.98
N SER A 360 10.47 -20.78 -28.93
CA SER A 360 9.38 -21.71 -29.22
C SER A 360 8.55 -22.09 -27.99
N PRO A 361 7.21 -21.98 -28.03
CA PRO A 361 6.36 -22.50 -26.97
C PRO A 361 6.44 -24.02 -27.06
N LEU A 362 7.29 -24.67 -26.26
CA LEU A 362 7.21 -26.12 -25.90
C LEU A 362 8.39 -26.67 -25.06
N SER A 363 9.32 -25.85 -24.56
CA SER A 363 10.38 -26.33 -23.63
C SER A 363 10.32 -25.70 -22.23
N ALA A 364 9.11 -25.37 -21.75
CA ALA A 364 8.88 -25.21 -20.32
C ALA A 364 8.97 -26.60 -19.65
N GLY A 365 10.22 -27.01 -19.38
CA GLY A 365 10.51 -28.12 -18.49
C GLY A 365 9.83 -27.86 -17.16
N PHE A 366 8.84 -28.69 -16.87
CA PHE A 366 8.13 -28.74 -15.60
C PHE A 366 9.11 -28.61 -14.43
N TRP A 367 8.78 -27.68 -13.52
CA TRP A 367 9.31 -27.60 -12.18
C TRP A 367 9.27 -28.97 -11.50
N ARG A 368 10.41 -29.68 -11.44
CA ARG A 368 10.60 -30.75 -10.47
C ARG A 368 11.03 -30.11 -9.16
N VAL A 369 10.04 -29.76 -8.35
CA VAL A 369 10.22 -29.62 -6.90
C VAL A 369 10.49 -31.04 -6.39
N THR A 370 11.71 -31.27 -5.90
CA THR A 370 12.02 -32.43 -5.07
C THR A 370 12.15 -31.90 -3.64
N TYR A 371 11.42 -32.55 -2.73
CA TYR A 371 11.37 -32.26 -1.30
C TYR A 371 12.71 -32.50 -0.62
#